data_AF-A0A5M6CWW9-F1
#
_entry.id   AF-A0A5M6CWW9-F1
#
_cell.length_a   1.000
_cell.length_b   1.000
_cell.length_c   1.000
_cell.angle_alpha   90.00
_cell.angle_beta   90.00
_cell.angle_gamma   90.00
#
_symmetry.space_group_name_H-M   'P 1'
#
loop_
_entity.id
_entity.type
_entity.pdbx_description
1 polymer ?
#
loop_
_entity_poly.entity_id
_entity_poly.type
_entity_poly.pdbx_seq_one_letter_code
_entity_poly.pdbx_strand_id
1 'polypeptide(L)'
;MAIVPLSRVTFVGSEAQRESMLEGLQQLGCLHVLDISGEEDSQPWEHPKRNDMHAALRYLQQCPVQRPEVTHPTDYHAHQITDQALANRDRLRELHKQREDLGEAIERTRPWGEFRLPSGNALKGQSLWFYRLRHRQLSELPPDTVHTVINRDREFCYVVVVAPELPSEMPVPPIELDRRPLSELRAELARVEEEIEAANLERMSLTRWVSLLHRDLATADLEVERGNVKELLRRDGPLVAIQAWAPKKRLPELQEFAREHELALLASPPSETDQPPTLLHNPAPVSGAEGAVTFFMTPGYGSWDPTWIMYLSFSLFFAMIMADAGYGVVLGAILAFVWKRLGSTESGRQFRYLAVFMVAVTIGYGVLIGSYFGISPPEGSLPDRLVIKSGGEPVINNREAMMLFAATIGVFHLALANVIVAWQLIGKSRALSHVGWVSALIGGWMMALGKIPKPAVAQWLSTQVGGSEAGWVNGLWNGGMVLLGAGLALVLFFTSERPLFSKRPIDWLMRPVDGLMGLTNITKAFGDALSYLRLFALGLASAQLAIIFNQLASDASQIRGVGLLLGLLIFLVGHTLNLVLAIVGGVVHGLRLNCIEFFSWSLTEEGQPFHAFGKKG
;
A
#
# COMPACT_ATOMS: atom_id res chain seq x y z
N MET A 1 12.79 22.69 11.94
CA MET A 1 12.01 21.56 12.49
C MET A 1 10.94 21.21 11.48
N ALA A 2 10.81 19.94 11.13
CA ALA A 2 9.85 19.46 10.14
C ALA A 2 8.46 19.25 10.73
N ILE A 3 8.36 18.96 12.04
CA ILE A 3 7.10 19.02 12.80
C ILE A 3 6.72 20.50 13.02
N VAL A 4 5.51 20.85 12.62
CA VAL A 4 4.99 22.22 12.71
C VAL A 4 4.51 22.49 14.14
N PRO A 5 4.95 23.59 14.79
CA PRO A 5 4.47 23.92 16.13
C PRO A 5 2.97 24.28 16.08
N LEU A 6 2.19 23.63 16.92
CA LEU A 6 0.74 23.83 17.05
C LEU A 6 0.41 24.70 18.27
N SER A 7 -0.78 25.28 18.25
CA SER A 7 -1.39 25.99 19.36
C SER A 7 -2.84 25.58 19.49
N ARG A 8 -3.31 25.42 20.73
CA ARG A 8 -4.71 25.11 21.01
C ARG A 8 -5.50 26.39 20.88
N VAL A 9 -6.50 26.38 20.02
CA VAL A 9 -7.39 27.51 19.78
C VAL A 9 -8.81 27.14 20.17
N THR A 10 -9.51 28.03 20.84
CA THR A 10 -10.93 27.92 21.17
C THR A 10 -11.64 29.14 20.62
N PHE A 11 -12.58 28.92 19.70
CA PHE A 11 -13.49 29.97 19.24
C PHE A 11 -14.81 29.84 19.99
N VAL A 12 -15.34 30.98 20.44
CA VAL A 12 -16.64 31.08 21.09
C VAL A 12 -17.47 32.12 20.37
N GLY A 13 -18.69 31.75 19.98
CA GLY A 13 -19.65 32.60 19.29
C GLY A 13 -21.08 32.33 19.75
N SER A 14 -22.04 33.01 19.12
CA SER A 14 -23.46 32.75 19.35
C SER A 14 -23.97 31.57 18.50
N GLU A 15 -25.02 30.87 18.96
CA GLU A 15 -25.67 29.79 18.19
C GLU A 15 -26.16 30.28 16.81
N ALA A 16 -26.57 31.54 16.70
CA ALA A 16 -26.98 32.16 15.43
C ALA A 16 -25.82 32.27 14.41
N GLN A 17 -24.58 32.39 14.88
CA GLN A 17 -23.38 32.50 14.04
C GLN A 17 -22.74 31.14 13.71
N ARG A 18 -23.26 30.03 14.25
CA ARG A 18 -22.65 28.70 14.15
C ARG A 18 -22.33 28.29 12.71
N GLU A 19 -23.29 28.43 11.80
CA GLU A 19 -23.08 28.02 10.39
C GLU A 19 -22.02 28.89 9.71
N SER A 20 -22.09 30.21 9.87
CA SER A 20 -21.12 31.16 9.30
C SER A 20 -19.72 30.93 9.86
N MET A 21 -19.61 30.64 11.17
CA MET A 21 -18.34 30.32 11.82
C MET A 21 -17.73 29.04 11.23
N LEU A 22 -18.51 27.96 11.11
CA LEU A 22 -18.01 26.69 10.55
C LEU A 22 -17.63 26.83 9.08
N GLU A 23 -18.41 27.54 8.28
CA GLU A 23 -18.09 27.79 6.87
C GLU A 23 -16.79 28.57 6.70
N GLY A 24 -16.60 29.64 7.48
CA GLY A 24 -15.37 30.43 7.44
C GLY A 24 -14.15 29.65 7.93
N LEU A 25 -14.28 28.88 9.01
CA LEU A 25 -13.20 28.02 9.51
C LEU A 25 -12.84 26.90 8.51
N GLN A 26 -13.83 26.33 7.81
CA GLN A 26 -13.60 25.35 6.75
C GLN A 26 -12.91 25.96 5.52
N GLN A 27 -13.16 27.24 5.21
CA GLN A 27 -12.45 27.94 4.13
C GLN A 27 -10.97 28.17 4.48
N LEU A 28 -10.65 28.44 5.75
CA LEU A 28 -9.27 28.61 6.22
C LEU A 28 -8.49 27.29 6.20
N GLY A 29 -9.17 26.17 6.44
CA GLY A 29 -8.64 24.84 6.15
C GLY A 29 -7.43 24.43 7.01
N CYS A 30 -7.26 25.00 8.20
CA CYS A 30 -6.03 24.86 8.99
C CYS A 30 -6.25 24.38 10.43
N LEU A 31 -7.44 23.84 10.73
CA LEU A 31 -7.83 23.48 12.09
C LEU A 31 -8.05 21.99 12.20
N HIS A 32 -7.49 21.36 13.23
CA HIS A 32 -7.85 20.00 13.62
C HIS A 32 -8.78 20.07 14.83
N VAL A 33 -10.06 19.79 14.62
CA VAL A 33 -11.11 19.97 15.64
C VAL A 33 -11.00 18.91 16.73
N LEU A 34 -11.16 19.32 17.98
CA LEU A 34 -11.21 18.46 19.16
C LEU A 34 -12.65 18.26 19.60
N ASP A 35 -12.91 17.07 20.14
CA ASP A 35 -14.19 16.78 20.79
C ASP A 35 -14.26 17.46 22.16
N ILE A 36 -15.21 18.39 22.30
CA ILE A 36 -15.54 19.05 23.56
C ILE A 36 -17.04 18.96 23.89
N SER A 37 -17.79 18.17 23.11
CA SER A 37 -19.23 17.96 23.26
C SER A 37 -19.59 17.34 24.61
N GLY A 38 -18.72 16.44 25.10
CA GLY A 38 -18.95 15.65 26.32
C GLY A 38 -19.92 14.47 26.12
N GLU A 39 -20.30 14.17 24.88
CA GLU A 39 -21.18 13.05 24.52
C GLU A 39 -20.33 11.89 23.97
N GLU A 40 -20.21 10.80 24.73
CA GLU A 40 -19.36 9.64 24.36
C GLU A 40 -19.89 8.83 23.16
N ASP A 41 -21.10 9.13 22.66
CA ASP A 41 -21.85 8.30 21.70
C ASP A 41 -22.42 9.10 20.51
N SER A 42 -21.65 10.07 19.99
CA SER A 42 -22.05 10.78 18.76
C SER A 42 -21.89 9.87 17.53
N GLN A 43 -23.01 9.58 16.85
CA GLN A 43 -22.97 8.88 15.57
C GLN A 43 -22.41 9.81 14.49
N PRO A 44 -21.50 9.33 13.61
CA PRO A 44 -21.05 10.11 12.48
C PRO A 44 -22.23 10.60 11.65
N TRP A 45 -22.25 11.89 11.32
CA TRP A 45 -23.29 12.45 10.46
C TRP A 45 -23.16 11.86 9.05
N GLU A 46 -24.21 11.19 8.59
CA GLU A 46 -24.27 10.63 7.24
C GLU A 46 -25.10 11.52 6.34
N HIS A 47 -24.53 11.93 5.20
CA HIS A 47 -25.32 12.57 4.16
C HIS A 47 -26.19 11.50 3.45
N PRO A 48 -27.53 11.64 3.43
CA PRO A 48 -28.45 10.57 3.00
C PRO A 48 -28.18 10.00 1.61
N LYS A 49 -27.67 10.83 0.67
CA LYS A 49 -27.44 10.44 -0.73
C LYS A 49 -25.96 10.33 -1.13
N ARG A 50 -25.02 10.47 -0.19
CA ARG A 50 -23.58 10.45 -0.50
C ARG A 50 -23.14 9.08 -1.03
N ASN A 51 -23.55 8.02 -0.33
CA ASN A 51 -23.22 6.64 -0.72
C ASN A 51 -23.82 6.28 -2.09
N ASP A 52 -25.04 6.73 -2.34
CA ASP A 52 -25.74 6.54 -3.62
C ASP A 52 -25.01 7.27 -4.76
N MET A 53 -24.58 8.52 -4.54
CA MET A 53 -23.81 9.30 -5.51
C MET A 53 -22.48 8.63 -5.83
N HIS A 54 -21.76 8.12 -4.81
CA HIS A 54 -20.55 7.32 -5.01
C HIS A 54 -20.80 6.05 -5.85
N ALA A 55 -21.88 5.32 -5.55
CA ALA A 55 -22.24 4.10 -6.25
C ALA A 55 -22.64 4.36 -7.72
N ALA A 56 -23.44 5.40 -7.96
CA ALA A 56 -23.83 5.84 -9.30
C ALA A 56 -22.60 6.27 -10.11
N LEU A 57 -21.72 7.08 -9.53
CA LEU A 57 -20.50 7.54 -10.19
C LEU A 57 -19.59 6.36 -10.59
N ARG A 58 -19.32 5.43 -9.67
CA ARG A 58 -18.50 4.24 -9.95
C ARG A 58 -19.11 3.42 -11.09
N TYR A 59 -20.43 3.24 -11.09
CA TYR A 59 -21.15 2.53 -12.14
C TYR A 59 -21.02 3.23 -13.51
N LEU A 60 -21.16 4.56 -13.57
CA LEU A 60 -21.03 5.31 -14.82
C LEU A 60 -19.58 5.32 -15.35
N GLN A 61 -18.58 5.44 -14.47
CA GLN A 61 -17.16 5.43 -14.85
C GLN A 61 -16.70 4.09 -15.44
N GLN A 62 -17.31 2.99 -15.02
CA GLN A 62 -17.05 1.65 -15.58
C GLN A 62 -17.68 1.44 -16.97
N CYS A 63 -18.37 2.44 -17.54
CA CYS A 63 -18.93 2.33 -18.88
C CYS A 63 -17.79 2.34 -19.92
N PRO A 64 -17.71 1.37 -20.84
CA PRO A 64 -16.64 1.31 -21.85
C PRO A 64 -16.60 2.52 -22.78
N VAL A 65 -17.77 3.13 -23.04
CA VAL A 65 -17.92 4.27 -23.93
C VAL A 65 -18.48 5.44 -23.12
N GLN A 66 -17.66 6.48 -22.98
CA GLN A 66 -18.05 7.71 -22.30
C GLN A 66 -18.47 8.76 -23.34
N ARG A 67 -19.59 9.45 -23.08
CA ARG A 67 -20.00 10.61 -23.88
C ARG A 67 -19.23 11.86 -23.46
N PRO A 68 -19.10 12.85 -24.37
CA PRO A 68 -18.56 14.16 -24.02
C PRO A 68 -19.33 14.77 -22.84
N GLU A 69 -18.59 15.31 -21.89
CA GLU A 69 -19.16 15.90 -20.68
C GLU A 69 -19.84 17.24 -20.96
N VAL A 70 -20.91 17.53 -20.20
CA VAL A 70 -21.62 18.80 -20.26
C VAL A 70 -21.10 19.72 -19.16
N THR A 71 -20.60 20.91 -19.53
CA THR A 71 -20.03 21.88 -18.59
C THR A 71 -21.06 22.87 -18.03
N HIS A 72 -22.13 23.16 -18.77
CA HIS A 72 -23.19 24.09 -18.37
C HIS A 72 -24.57 23.48 -18.62
N PRO A 73 -25.16 22.80 -17.62
CA PRO A 73 -26.52 22.30 -17.75
C PRO A 73 -27.56 23.39 -17.51
N THR A 74 -28.65 23.35 -18.28
CA THR A 74 -29.92 24.01 -17.93
C THR A 74 -30.80 23.12 -17.04
N ASP A 75 -30.72 21.79 -17.22
CA ASP A 75 -31.60 20.80 -16.56
C ASP A 75 -30.77 19.68 -15.90
N TYR A 76 -30.10 20.00 -14.79
CA TYR A 76 -29.30 19.01 -14.04
C TYR A 76 -29.69 19.00 -12.56
N HIS A 77 -30.04 17.80 -12.07
CA HIS A 77 -30.36 17.55 -10.68
C HIS A 77 -29.60 16.30 -10.20
N ALA A 78 -28.59 16.49 -9.36
CA ALA A 78 -27.67 15.45 -8.90
C ALA A 78 -28.39 14.20 -8.38
N HIS A 79 -29.40 14.41 -7.54
CA HIS A 79 -30.18 13.33 -6.93
C HIS A 79 -30.99 12.53 -7.95
N GLN A 80 -31.63 13.19 -8.93
CA GLN A 80 -32.39 12.50 -9.96
C GLN A 80 -31.49 11.66 -10.87
N ILE A 81 -30.33 12.21 -11.27
CA ILE A 81 -29.36 11.49 -12.09
C ILE A 81 -28.77 10.30 -11.32
N THR A 82 -28.52 10.46 -10.03
CA THR A 82 -28.07 9.37 -9.14
C THR A 82 -29.10 8.25 -9.10
N ASP A 83 -30.37 8.58 -8.83
CA ASP A 83 -31.46 7.61 -8.74
C ASP A 83 -31.67 6.90 -10.10
N GLN A 84 -31.59 7.62 -11.23
CA GLN A 84 -31.65 7.06 -12.58
C GLN A 84 -30.49 6.09 -12.86
N ALA A 85 -29.26 6.46 -12.50
CA ALA A 85 -28.09 5.62 -12.71
C ALA A 85 -28.17 4.31 -11.90
N LEU A 86 -28.65 4.38 -10.65
CA LEU A 86 -28.83 3.20 -9.80
C LEU A 86 -29.99 2.32 -10.30
N ALA A 87 -31.12 2.91 -10.69
CA ALA A 87 -32.23 2.18 -11.29
C ALA A 87 -31.81 1.46 -12.59
N ASN A 88 -31.04 2.12 -13.44
CA ASN A 88 -30.50 1.54 -14.66
C ASN A 88 -29.53 0.38 -14.36
N ARG A 89 -28.65 0.53 -13.36
CA ARG A 89 -27.75 -0.56 -12.90
C ARG A 89 -28.55 -1.79 -12.44
N ASP A 90 -29.55 -1.57 -11.60
CA ASP A 90 -30.33 -2.65 -11.01
C ASP A 90 -31.20 -3.33 -12.10
N ARG A 91 -31.75 -2.57 -13.04
CA ARG A 91 -32.43 -3.09 -14.24
C ARG A 91 -31.49 -3.96 -15.09
N LEU A 92 -30.28 -3.48 -15.40
CA LEU A 92 -29.30 -4.24 -16.20
C LEU A 92 -28.90 -5.56 -15.52
N ARG A 93 -28.79 -5.56 -14.18
CA ARG A 93 -28.50 -6.78 -13.42
C ARG A 93 -29.61 -7.80 -13.56
N GLU A 94 -30.86 -7.38 -13.44
CA GLU A 94 -32.02 -8.27 -13.58
C GLU A 94 -32.18 -8.79 -15.01
N LEU A 95 -32.00 -7.93 -16.02
CA LEU A 95 -32.04 -8.34 -17.43
C LEU A 95 -30.95 -9.38 -17.78
N HIS A 96 -29.73 -9.19 -17.29
CA HIS A 96 -28.67 -10.19 -17.50
C HIS A 96 -28.99 -11.54 -16.86
N LYS A 97 -29.60 -11.53 -15.67
CA LYS A 97 -30.08 -12.75 -15.01
C LYS A 97 -31.17 -13.43 -15.84
N GLN A 98 -32.17 -12.67 -16.30
CA GLN A 98 -33.22 -13.20 -17.18
C GLN A 98 -32.66 -13.79 -18.48
N ARG A 99 -31.66 -13.14 -19.08
CA ARG A 99 -30.97 -13.66 -20.27
C ARG A 99 -30.28 -15.00 -19.99
N GLU A 100 -29.61 -15.13 -18.85
CA GLU A 100 -28.96 -16.39 -18.44
C GLU A 100 -30.00 -17.50 -18.20
N ASP A 101 -31.07 -17.20 -17.45
CA ASP A 101 -32.16 -18.14 -17.16
C ASP A 101 -32.85 -18.62 -18.47
N LEU A 102 -33.16 -17.69 -19.39
CA LEU A 102 -33.73 -18.00 -20.70
C LEU A 102 -32.76 -18.79 -21.58
N GLY A 103 -31.46 -18.45 -21.56
CA GLY A 103 -30.43 -19.18 -22.29
C GLY A 103 -30.31 -20.63 -21.82
N GLU A 104 -30.35 -20.85 -20.50
CA GLU A 104 -30.35 -22.20 -19.92
C GLU A 104 -31.63 -22.97 -20.28
N ALA A 105 -32.80 -22.32 -20.21
CA ALA A 105 -34.08 -22.91 -20.59
C ALA A 105 -34.11 -23.31 -22.09
N ILE A 106 -33.53 -22.49 -22.96
CA ILE A 106 -33.39 -22.75 -24.39
C ILE A 106 -32.48 -23.95 -24.62
N GLU A 107 -31.31 -24.03 -23.99
CA GLU A 107 -30.38 -25.16 -24.16
C GLU A 107 -30.95 -26.47 -23.61
N ARG A 108 -31.74 -26.42 -22.52
CA ARG A 108 -32.46 -27.60 -22.01
C ARG A 108 -33.56 -28.08 -22.96
N THR A 109 -34.29 -27.16 -23.59
CA THR A 109 -35.44 -27.45 -24.47
C THR A 109 -35.02 -27.77 -25.92
N ARG A 110 -33.90 -27.20 -26.40
CA ARG A 110 -33.40 -27.31 -27.77
C ARG A 110 -33.33 -28.74 -28.33
N PRO A 111 -32.87 -29.77 -27.60
CA PRO A 111 -32.79 -31.13 -28.12
C PRO A 111 -34.15 -31.78 -28.39
N TRP A 112 -35.20 -31.30 -27.73
CA TRP A 112 -36.58 -31.80 -27.84
C TRP A 112 -37.36 -31.16 -29.00
N GLY A 113 -36.84 -30.09 -29.59
CA GLY A 113 -37.42 -29.40 -30.74
C GLY A 113 -38.54 -28.41 -30.37
N GLU A 114 -39.38 -28.09 -31.35
CA GLU A 114 -40.51 -27.16 -31.19
C GLU A 114 -41.75 -27.94 -30.77
N PHE A 115 -42.17 -27.77 -29.51
CA PHE A 115 -43.38 -28.38 -28.98
C PHE A 115 -44.00 -27.52 -27.89
N ARG A 116 -45.31 -27.70 -27.66
CA ARG A 116 -46.05 -27.08 -26.56
C ARG A 116 -46.53 -28.18 -25.63
N LEU A 117 -46.21 -28.08 -24.34
CA LEU A 117 -46.71 -29.01 -23.34
C LEU A 117 -48.24 -28.90 -23.25
N PRO A 118 -48.99 -29.99 -23.47
CA PRO A 118 -50.44 -29.96 -23.38
C PRO A 118 -50.87 -29.70 -21.92
N SER A 119 -51.93 -28.90 -21.74
CA SER A 119 -52.53 -28.64 -20.42
C SER A 119 -53.04 -29.95 -19.78
N GLY A 120 -52.98 -30.06 -18.45
CA GLY A 120 -53.26 -31.32 -17.72
C GLY A 120 -54.56 -32.06 -18.07
N ASN A 121 -55.61 -31.36 -18.51
CA ASN A 121 -56.87 -31.98 -18.95
C ASN A 121 -56.76 -32.75 -20.28
N ALA A 122 -55.78 -32.44 -21.13
CA ALA A 122 -55.63 -33.06 -22.44
C ALA A 122 -55.00 -34.46 -22.37
N LEU A 123 -54.26 -34.77 -21.29
CA LEU A 123 -53.53 -36.03 -21.15
C LEU A 123 -54.33 -37.15 -20.46
N LYS A 124 -55.63 -36.94 -20.16
CA LYS A 124 -56.52 -37.96 -19.57
C LYS A 124 -55.91 -38.70 -18.35
N GLY A 125 -55.23 -37.97 -17.46
CA GLY A 125 -54.59 -38.54 -16.26
C GLY A 125 -53.19 -39.14 -16.46
N GLN A 126 -52.59 -38.98 -17.65
CA GLN A 126 -51.18 -39.31 -17.92
C GLN A 126 -50.28 -38.07 -17.79
N SER A 127 -49.03 -38.26 -17.38
CA SER A 127 -48.01 -37.21 -17.33
C SER A 127 -46.86 -37.53 -18.28
N LEU A 128 -46.19 -36.49 -18.79
CA LEU A 128 -45.02 -36.61 -19.66
C LEU A 128 -43.76 -36.35 -18.82
N TRP A 129 -42.88 -37.34 -18.77
CA TRP A 129 -41.61 -37.27 -18.04
C TRP A 129 -40.44 -37.26 -19.02
N PHE A 130 -39.54 -36.29 -18.90
CA PHE A 130 -38.44 -36.06 -19.83
C PHE A 130 -37.12 -36.56 -19.24
N TYR A 131 -36.42 -37.45 -19.95
CA TYR A 131 -35.15 -38.01 -19.48
C TYR A 131 -34.03 -37.79 -20.50
N ARG A 132 -32.85 -37.38 -20.00
CA ARG A 132 -31.60 -37.35 -20.75
C ARG A 132 -30.72 -38.51 -20.32
N LEU A 133 -30.62 -39.54 -21.17
CA LEU A 133 -29.92 -40.79 -20.88
C LEU A 133 -28.67 -40.91 -21.74
N ARG A 134 -27.58 -41.49 -21.23
CA ARG A 134 -26.48 -41.89 -22.11
C ARG A 134 -26.92 -43.09 -22.96
N HIS A 135 -26.28 -43.30 -24.12
CA HIS A 135 -26.63 -44.42 -25.01
C HIS A 135 -26.68 -45.79 -24.30
N ARG A 136 -25.77 -46.04 -23.36
CA ARG A 136 -25.73 -47.28 -22.57
C ARG A 136 -26.90 -47.43 -21.58
N GLN A 137 -27.40 -46.32 -21.07
CA GLN A 137 -28.49 -46.30 -20.07
C GLN A 137 -29.87 -46.52 -20.73
N LEU A 138 -29.94 -46.45 -22.07
CA LEU A 138 -31.19 -46.72 -22.79
C LEU A 138 -31.62 -48.18 -22.64
N SER A 139 -30.68 -49.13 -22.56
CA SER A 139 -30.97 -50.56 -22.35
C SER A 139 -31.29 -50.92 -20.90
N GLU A 140 -31.14 -49.98 -19.96
CA GLU A 140 -31.41 -50.16 -18.54
C GLU A 140 -32.85 -49.71 -18.17
N LEU A 141 -33.65 -49.30 -19.16
CA LEU A 141 -35.04 -48.89 -18.95
C LEU A 141 -35.94 -50.10 -18.62
N PRO A 142 -36.88 -49.98 -17.66
CA PRO A 142 -37.81 -51.06 -17.32
C PRO A 142 -38.66 -51.48 -18.54
N PRO A 143 -38.90 -52.78 -18.76
CA PRO A 143 -39.61 -53.27 -19.95
C PRO A 143 -41.08 -52.80 -20.04
N ASP A 144 -41.68 -52.42 -18.90
CA ASP A 144 -43.07 -51.95 -18.81
C ASP A 144 -43.23 -50.43 -19.06
N THR A 145 -42.13 -49.70 -19.38
CA THR A 145 -42.21 -48.26 -19.66
C THR A 145 -42.57 -47.95 -21.12
N VAL A 146 -43.70 -47.26 -21.32
CA VAL A 146 -44.07 -46.67 -22.60
C VAL A 146 -43.20 -45.43 -22.84
N HIS A 147 -42.19 -45.56 -23.69
CA HIS A 147 -41.23 -44.50 -23.97
C HIS A 147 -41.02 -44.26 -25.47
N THR A 148 -40.63 -43.04 -25.83
CA THR A 148 -40.26 -42.68 -27.21
C THR A 148 -38.99 -41.83 -27.19
N VAL A 149 -38.05 -42.18 -28.07
CA VAL A 149 -36.81 -41.41 -28.24
C VAL A 149 -37.08 -40.28 -29.25
N ILE A 150 -37.01 -39.04 -28.79
CA ILE A 150 -37.28 -37.85 -29.61
C ILE A 150 -36.05 -37.47 -30.42
N ASN A 151 -34.87 -37.55 -29.79
CA ASN A 151 -33.61 -37.15 -30.41
C ASN A 151 -32.43 -37.95 -29.85
N ARG A 152 -31.35 -38.06 -30.63
CA ARG A 152 -30.09 -38.68 -30.25
C ARG A 152 -28.93 -37.78 -30.68
N ASP A 153 -28.14 -37.37 -29.71
CA ASP A 153 -26.84 -36.73 -29.94
C ASP A 153 -25.71 -37.77 -29.82
N ARG A 154 -24.44 -37.38 -29.98
CA ARG A 154 -23.26 -38.26 -29.89
C ARG A 154 -23.07 -38.92 -28.53
N GLU A 155 -23.60 -38.32 -27.46
CA GLU A 155 -23.43 -38.79 -26.08
C GLU A 155 -24.77 -39.20 -25.41
N PHE A 156 -25.86 -38.52 -25.76
CA PHE A 156 -27.15 -38.64 -25.07
C PHE A 156 -28.32 -39.00 -25.99
N CYS A 157 -29.27 -39.76 -25.45
CA CYS A 157 -30.61 -39.99 -25.97
C CYS A 157 -31.62 -39.17 -25.15
N TYR A 158 -32.52 -38.48 -25.83
CA TYR A 158 -33.61 -37.70 -25.23
C TYR A 158 -34.90 -38.51 -25.33
N VAL A 159 -35.40 -38.96 -24.17
CA VAL A 159 -36.50 -39.93 -24.08
C VAL A 159 -37.67 -39.34 -23.31
N VAL A 160 -38.86 -39.41 -23.88
CA VAL A 160 -40.12 -39.08 -23.19
C VAL A 160 -40.75 -40.37 -22.70
N VAL A 161 -41.09 -40.43 -21.43
CA VAL A 161 -41.83 -41.52 -20.79
C VAL A 161 -43.24 -41.03 -20.46
N VAL A 162 -44.25 -41.82 -20.80
CA VAL A 162 -45.66 -41.52 -20.52
C VAL A 162 -46.10 -42.38 -19.34
N ALA A 163 -46.37 -41.75 -18.20
CA ALA A 163 -46.82 -42.44 -16.99
C ALA A 163 -47.72 -41.52 -16.13
N PRO A 164 -48.70 -42.05 -15.39
CA PRO A 164 -49.58 -41.24 -14.56
C PRO A 164 -48.85 -40.61 -13.37
N GLU A 165 -47.91 -41.35 -12.78
CA GLU A 165 -47.07 -40.93 -11.65
C GLU A 165 -45.58 -40.97 -12.04
N LEU A 166 -44.73 -40.39 -11.19
CA LEU A 166 -43.28 -40.37 -11.39
C LEU A 166 -42.74 -41.81 -11.36
N PRO A 167 -42.10 -42.31 -12.44
CA PRO A 167 -41.56 -43.67 -12.46
C PRO A 167 -40.43 -43.85 -11.43
N SER A 168 -40.56 -44.84 -10.55
CA SER A 168 -39.65 -45.08 -9.41
C SER A 168 -38.34 -45.79 -9.78
N GLU A 169 -38.25 -46.46 -10.93
CA GLU A 169 -37.11 -47.30 -11.34
C GLU A 169 -36.33 -46.70 -12.54
N MET A 170 -36.09 -45.39 -12.54
CA MET A 170 -35.37 -44.71 -13.63
C MET A 170 -33.89 -44.46 -13.27
N PRO A 171 -32.95 -44.64 -14.22
CA PRO A 171 -31.51 -44.52 -13.95
C PRO A 171 -31.03 -43.08 -13.70
N VAL A 172 -31.83 -42.07 -14.09
CA VAL A 172 -31.56 -40.65 -13.87
C VAL A 172 -32.85 -39.92 -13.50
N PRO A 173 -32.80 -38.82 -12.74
CA PRO A 173 -33.99 -38.00 -12.46
C PRO A 173 -34.52 -37.33 -13.74
N PRO A 174 -35.84 -37.05 -13.80
CA PRO A 174 -36.42 -36.34 -14.93
C PRO A 174 -35.92 -34.89 -14.99
N ILE A 175 -35.87 -34.35 -16.20
CA ILE A 175 -35.58 -32.95 -16.47
C ILE A 175 -36.91 -32.19 -16.50
N GLU A 176 -37.00 -31.13 -15.72
CA GLU A 176 -38.09 -30.17 -15.84
C GLU A 176 -37.80 -29.24 -17.03
N LEU A 177 -38.71 -29.26 -18.01
CA LEU A 177 -38.68 -28.37 -19.17
C LEU A 177 -39.60 -27.18 -18.93
N ASP A 178 -39.26 -26.05 -19.55
CA ASP A 178 -40.15 -24.89 -19.57
C ASP A 178 -41.45 -25.24 -20.31
N ARG A 179 -42.57 -24.66 -19.88
CA ARG A 179 -43.88 -24.88 -20.51
C ARG A 179 -44.02 -24.14 -21.83
N ARG A 180 -43.25 -23.07 -22.02
CA ARG A 180 -43.23 -22.26 -23.22
C ARG A 180 -42.48 -22.99 -24.34
N PRO A 181 -42.96 -22.89 -25.60
CA PRO A 181 -42.26 -23.45 -26.74
C PRO A 181 -40.93 -22.74 -27.00
N LEU A 182 -40.02 -23.44 -27.69
CA LEU A 182 -38.68 -22.94 -27.99
C LEU A 182 -38.68 -21.62 -28.77
N SER A 183 -39.62 -21.45 -29.71
CA SER A 183 -39.82 -20.19 -30.45
C SER A 183 -40.17 -19.00 -29.55
N GLU A 184 -41.00 -19.20 -28.53
CA GLU A 184 -41.39 -18.17 -27.56
C GLU A 184 -40.25 -17.80 -26.63
N LEU A 185 -39.51 -18.80 -26.12
CA LEU A 185 -38.30 -18.56 -25.32
C LEU A 185 -37.24 -17.77 -26.08
N ARG A 186 -37.02 -18.08 -27.37
CA ARG A 186 -36.10 -17.34 -28.24
C ARG A 186 -36.59 -15.92 -28.52
N ALA A 187 -37.89 -15.73 -28.72
CA ALA A 187 -38.47 -14.41 -28.92
C ALA A 187 -38.35 -13.55 -27.64
N GLU A 188 -38.52 -14.13 -26.47
CA GLU A 188 -38.34 -13.45 -25.18
C GLU A 188 -36.86 -13.12 -24.93
N LEU A 189 -35.94 -14.05 -25.22
CA LEU A 189 -34.50 -13.78 -25.17
C LEU A 189 -34.12 -12.59 -26.05
N ALA A 190 -34.61 -12.54 -27.30
CA ALA A 190 -34.35 -11.42 -28.21
C ALA A 190 -34.89 -10.08 -27.66
N ARG A 191 -36.06 -10.08 -27.01
CA ARG A 191 -36.60 -8.88 -26.34
C ARG A 191 -35.74 -8.44 -25.16
N VAL A 192 -35.30 -9.38 -24.33
CA VAL A 192 -34.41 -9.10 -23.19
C VAL A 192 -33.08 -8.54 -23.69
N GLU A 193 -32.54 -9.07 -24.79
CA GLU A 193 -31.33 -8.55 -25.43
C GLU A 193 -31.53 -7.09 -25.93
N GLU A 194 -32.66 -6.80 -26.58
CA GLU A 194 -33.01 -5.41 -26.99
C GLU A 194 -33.14 -4.47 -25.78
N GLU A 195 -33.74 -4.94 -24.68
CA GLU A 195 -33.82 -4.16 -23.43
C GLU A 195 -32.45 -3.92 -22.78
N ILE A 196 -31.53 -4.88 -22.86
CA ILE A 196 -30.15 -4.72 -22.40
C ILE A 196 -29.44 -3.67 -23.25
N GLU A 197 -29.61 -3.69 -24.57
CA GLU A 197 -29.06 -2.65 -25.45
C GLU A 197 -29.62 -1.26 -25.11
N ALA A 198 -30.94 -1.14 -24.93
CA ALA A 198 -31.58 0.11 -24.54
C ALA A 198 -31.07 0.63 -23.19
N ALA A 199 -30.93 -0.24 -22.20
CA ALA A 199 -30.41 0.13 -20.89
C ALA A 199 -28.92 0.53 -20.94
N ASN A 200 -28.11 -0.09 -21.80
CA ASN A 200 -26.73 0.34 -22.02
C ASN A 200 -26.65 1.71 -22.71
N LEU A 201 -27.52 2.00 -23.67
CA LEU A 201 -27.62 3.33 -24.29
C LEU A 201 -28.02 4.41 -23.28
N GLU A 202 -28.96 4.10 -22.38
CA GLU A 202 -29.33 4.98 -21.27
C GLU A 202 -28.13 5.23 -20.35
N ARG A 203 -27.41 4.18 -19.93
CA ARG A 203 -26.17 4.31 -19.14
C ARG A 203 -25.15 5.22 -19.82
N MET A 204 -24.91 5.01 -21.12
CA MET A 204 -24.01 5.84 -21.92
C MET A 204 -24.47 7.30 -21.93
N SER A 205 -25.77 7.55 -22.00
CA SER A 205 -26.33 8.91 -21.95
C SER A 205 -26.07 9.61 -20.62
N LEU A 206 -26.12 8.87 -19.50
CA LEU A 206 -25.88 9.39 -18.15
C LEU A 206 -24.41 9.71 -17.89
N THR A 207 -23.46 9.10 -18.63
CA THR A 207 -22.02 9.37 -18.47
C THR A 207 -21.64 10.85 -18.70
N ARG A 208 -22.45 11.59 -19.46
CA ARG A 208 -22.25 13.03 -19.71
C ARG A 208 -22.24 13.89 -18.45
N TRP A 209 -22.79 13.37 -17.34
CA TRP A 209 -22.96 14.06 -16.07
C TRP A 209 -21.89 13.71 -15.02
N VAL A 210 -20.91 12.88 -15.37
CA VAL A 210 -19.91 12.37 -14.42
C VAL A 210 -19.13 13.48 -13.72
N SER A 211 -18.70 14.53 -14.43
CA SER A 211 -17.97 15.64 -13.80
C SER A 211 -18.82 16.49 -12.87
N LEU A 212 -20.10 16.70 -13.19
CA LEU A 212 -21.03 17.42 -12.31
C LEU A 212 -21.35 16.60 -11.06
N LEU A 213 -21.57 15.29 -11.20
CA LEU A 213 -21.77 14.37 -10.08
C LEU A 213 -20.54 14.32 -9.17
N HIS A 214 -19.32 14.34 -9.73
CA HIS A 214 -18.08 14.47 -8.95
C HIS A 214 -18.06 15.74 -8.10
N ARG A 215 -18.43 16.88 -8.68
CA ARG A 215 -18.46 18.16 -7.97
C ARG A 215 -19.50 18.16 -6.83
N ASP A 216 -20.69 17.63 -7.09
CA ASP A 216 -21.75 17.62 -6.08
C ASP A 216 -21.44 16.59 -5.00
N LEU A 217 -20.80 15.47 -5.35
CA LEU A 217 -20.30 14.50 -4.38
C LEU A 217 -19.23 15.12 -3.49
N ALA A 218 -18.30 15.90 -4.05
CA ALA A 218 -17.33 16.65 -3.26
C ALA A 218 -18.02 17.65 -2.32
N THR A 219 -19.13 18.25 -2.74
CA THR A 219 -19.92 19.15 -1.88
C THR A 219 -20.61 18.37 -0.75
N ALA A 220 -21.19 17.20 -1.05
CA ALA A 220 -21.76 16.31 -0.04
C ALA A 220 -20.70 15.80 0.95
N ASP A 221 -19.47 15.51 0.51
CA ASP A 221 -18.34 15.18 1.39
C ASP A 221 -18.01 16.33 2.35
N LEU A 222 -18.01 17.58 1.87
CA LEU A 222 -17.79 18.77 2.71
C LEU A 222 -18.90 18.98 3.73
N GLU A 223 -20.14 18.72 3.34
CA GLU A 223 -21.29 18.75 4.26
C GLU A 223 -21.18 17.68 5.34
N VAL A 224 -20.67 16.48 4.98
CA VAL A 224 -20.40 15.41 5.96
C VAL A 224 -19.35 15.83 6.97
N GLU A 225 -18.22 16.37 6.51
CA GLU A 225 -17.18 16.85 7.42
C GLU A 225 -17.72 17.95 8.35
N ARG A 226 -18.52 18.87 7.82
CA ARG A 226 -19.15 19.92 8.63
C ARG A 226 -20.19 19.36 9.61
N GLY A 227 -20.99 18.38 9.19
CA GLY A 227 -21.96 17.69 10.04
C GLY A 227 -21.27 16.99 11.21
N ASN A 228 -20.19 16.25 10.94
CA ASN A 228 -19.37 15.62 11.98
C ASN A 228 -18.80 16.66 12.96
N VAL A 229 -18.29 17.78 12.47
CA VAL A 229 -17.78 18.85 13.35
C VAL A 229 -18.88 19.48 14.21
N LYS A 230 -20.13 19.56 13.75
CA LYS A 230 -21.26 20.08 14.55
C LYS A 230 -21.56 19.25 15.79
N GLU A 231 -21.30 17.95 15.73
CA GLU A 231 -21.44 17.04 16.88
C GLU A 231 -20.30 17.21 17.89
N LEU A 232 -19.12 17.68 17.46
CA LEU A 232 -17.96 17.93 18.34
C LEU A 232 -18.06 19.26 19.12
N LEU A 233 -19.03 20.11 18.79
CA LEU A 233 -19.20 21.44 19.39
C LEU A 233 -19.76 21.33 20.81
N ARG A 234 -19.27 22.19 21.71
CA ARG A 234 -19.92 22.38 23.01
C ARG A 234 -20.97 23.47 22.92
N ARG A 235 -22.17 23.17 23.39
CA ARG A 235 -23.30 24.12 23.43
C ARG A 235 -23.66 24.42 24.88
N ASP A 236 -23.78 25.71 25.19
CA ASP A 236 -24.22 26.17 26.52
C ASP A 236 -25.19 27.34 26.35
N GLY A 237 -26.48 27.01 26.26
CA GLY A 237 -27.55 27.99 25.99
C GLY A 237 -27.35 28.70 24.65
N PRO A 238 -27.16 30.04 24.63
CA PRO A 238 -26.95 30.81 23.40
C PRO A 238 -25.51 30.75 22.87
N LEU A 239 -24.58 30.12 23.60
CA LEU A 239 -23.16 30.08 23.27
C LEU A 239 -22.77 28.74 22.63
N VAL A 240 -21.93 28.84 21.60
CA VAL A 240 -21.28 27.70 20.95
C VAL A 240 -19.78 27.88 21.02
N ALA A 241 -19.09 26.81 21.43
CA ALA A 241 -17.64 26.76 21.43
C ALA A 241 -17.13 25.63 20.53
N ILE A 242 -16.05 25.93 19.80
CA ILE A 242 -15.24 24.95 19.06
C ILE A 242 -13.81 25.02 19.56
N GLN A 243 -13.20 23.88 19.86
CA GLN A 243 -11.80 23.78 20.20
C GLN A 243 -11.05 23.02 19.10
N ALA A 244 -9.85 23.49 18.75
CA ALA A 244 -9.04 22.88 17.70
C ALA A 244 -7.54 23.10 17.92
N TRP A 245 -6.73 22.30 17.26
CA TRP A 245 -5.31 22.57 17.07
C TRP A 245 -5.07 23.33 15.77
N ALA A 246 -4.27 24.40 15.84
CA ALA A 246 -3.91 25.22 14.68
C ALA A 246 -2.39 25.39 14.57
N PRO A 247 -1.82 25.45 13.35
CA PRO A 247 -0.42 25.85 13.16
C PRO A 247 -0.15 27.24 13.73
N LYS A 248 0.89 27.37 14.57
CA LYS A 248 1.26 28.66 15.19
C LYS A 248 1.48 29.77 14.17
N LYS A 249 1.96 29.42 12.97
CA LYS A 249 2.18 30.35 11.85
C LYS A 249 0.88 30.98 11.32
N ARG A 250 -0.26 30.28 11.42
CA ARG A 250 -1.57 30.74 10.95
C ARG A 250 -2.42 31.40 12.03
N LEU A 251 -1.91 31.56 13.26
CA LEU A 251 -2.62 32.28 14.32
C LEU A 251 -3.02 33.72 13.95
N PRO A 252 -2.21 34.52 13.24
CA PRO A 252 -2.62 35.86 12.84
C PRO A 252 -3.85 35.86 11.92
N GLU A 253 -3.89 34.93 10.96
CA GLU A 253 -5.04 34.75 10.04
C GLU A 253 -6.32 34.40 10.83
N LEU A 254 -6.20 33.49 11.82
CA LEU A 254 -7.31 33.12 12.70
C LEU A 254 -7.80 34.27 13.60
N GLN A 255 -6.89 35.12 14.07
CA GLN A 255 -7.22 36.29 14.89
C GLN A 255 -7.95 37.36 14.08
N GLU A 256 -7.55 37.56 12.82
CA GLU A 256 -8.23 38.47 11.89
C GLU A 256 -9.64 37.97 11.57
N PHE A 257 -9.78 36.68 11.26
CA PHE A 257 -11.09 36.05 11.04
C PHE A 257 -12.03 36.19 12.24
N ALA A 258 -11.53 35.93 13.46
CA ALA A 258 -12.31 36.06 14.68
C ALA A 258 -12.78 37.52 14.90
N ARG A 259 -11.94 38.51 14.58
CA ARG A 259 -12.30 39.93 14.69
C ARG A 259 -13.37 40.32 13.68
N GLU A 260 -13.27 39.86 12.44
CA GLU A 260 -14.24 40.15 11.37
C GLU A 260 -15.63 39.57 11.67
N HIS A 261 -15.68 38.38 12.27
CA HIS A 261 -16.93 37.69 12.60
C HIS A 261 -17.43 37.93 14.03
N GLU A 262 -16.81 38.86 14.76
CA GLU A 262 -17.13 39.21 16.15
C GLU A 262 -17.10 37.99 17.12
N LEU A 263 -16.16 37.07 16.89
CA LEU A 263 -15.96 35.86 17.69
C LEU A 263 -14.90 36.07 18.78
N ALA A 264 -15.08 35.44 19.93
CA ALA A 264 -14.03 35.39 20.95
C ALA A 264 -13.05 34.25 20.62
N LEU A 265 -11.75 34.55 20.57
CA LEU A 265 -10.68 33.59 20.31
C LEU A 265 -9.72 33.50 21.51
N LEU A 266 -9.56 32.30 22.04
CA LEU A 266 -8.55 31.96 23.05
C LEU A 266 -7.47 31.09 22.40
N ALA A 267 -6.22 31.50 22.46
CA ALA A 267 -5.09 30.71 21.96
C ALA A 267 -4.11 30.42 23.10
N SER A 268 -3.80 29.14 23.32
CA SER A 268 -2.83 28.68 24.32
C SER A 268 -1.81 27.72 23.70
N PRO A 269 -0.54 27.72 24.16
CA PRO A 269 0.40 26.67 23.78
C PRO A 269 -0.07 25.29 24.32
N PRO A 270 0.38 24.17 23.72
CA PRO A 270 0.13 22.83 24.26
C PRO A 270 0.73 22.69 25.66
N SER A 271 -0.01 22.04 26.57
CA SER A 271 0.48 21.68 27.90
C SER A 271 1.39 20.45 27.86
N GLU A 272 2.16 20.18 28.92
CA GLU A 272 3.02 18.97 29.00
C GLU A 272 2.22 17.66 29.01
N THR A 273 0.92 17.71 29.34
CA THR A 273 0.01 16.56 29.34
C THR A 273 -0.78 16.44 28.04
N ASP A 274 -0.78 17.46 27.19
CA ASP A 274 -1.51 17.42 25.93
C ASP A 274 -0.77 16.52 24.92
N GLN A 275 -1.51 15.71 24.18
CA GLN A 275 -1.01 14.95 23.02
C GLN A 275 -1.54 15.57 21.73
N PRO A 276 -0.99 16.71 21.27
CA PRO A 276 -1.43 17.33 20.03
C PRO A 276 -1.13 16.42 18.82
N PRO A 277 -1.92 16.51 17.74
CA PRO A 277 -1.65 15.80 16.50
C PRO A 277 -0.36 16.30 15.85
N THR A 278 0.24 15.47 15.01
CA THR A 278 1.48 15.79 14.30
C THR A 278 1.18 16.26 12.89
N LEU A 279 1.61 17.49 12.58
CA LEU A 279 1.63 18.04 11.22
C LEU A 279 3.08 18.10 10.74
N LEU A 280 3.38 17.34 9.69
CA LEU A 280 4.68 17.37 9.02
C LEU A 280 4.68 18.41 7.90
N HIS A 281 5.80 19.11 7.76
CA HIS A 281 6.05 20.01 6.64
C HIS A 281 7.52 19.93 6.25
N ASN A 282 7.83 19.03 5.32
CA ASN A 282 9.18 18.84 4.81
C ASN A 282 9.47 19.73 3.59
N PRO A 283 10.74 20.10 3.37
CA PRO A 283 11.14 20.81 2.15
C PRO A 283 10.90 19.92 0.91
N ALA A 284 10.59 20.55 -0.22
CA ALA A 284 10.15 19.88 -1.46
C ALA A 284 11.01 18.70 -1.93
N PRO A 285 12.35 18.69 -1.82
CA PRO A 285 13.15 17.53 -2.24
C PRO A 285 12.87 16.26 -1.43
N VAL A 286 12.45 16.40 -0.18
CA VAL A 286 12.39 15.32 0.82
C VAL A 286 10.95 14.91 1.12
N SER A 287 9.99 15.79 0.82
CA SER A 287 8.55 15.56 1.05
C SER A 287 8.02 14.29 0.39
N GLY A 288 8.68 13.78 -0.67
CA GLY A 288 8.30 12.51 -1.29
C GLY A 288 8.39 11.29 -0.35
N ALA A 289 9.20 11.36 0.70
CA ALA A 289 9.30 10.31 1.72
C ALA A 289 8.29 10.48 2.88
N GLU A 290 7.67 11.65 3.02
CA GLU A 290 6.77 11.97 4.14
C GLU A 290 5.56 11.03 4.17
N GLY A 291 4.93 10.82 3.00
CA GLY A 291 3.81 9.89 2.88
C GLY A 291 4.17 8.45 3.24
N ALA A 292 5.41 8.03 2.97
CA ALA A 292 5.88 6.71 3.37
C ALA A 292 6.08 6.62 4.90
N VAL A 293 6.58 7.67 5.55
CA VAL A 293 6.68 7.71 7.02
C VAL A 293 5.27 7.62 7.64
N THR A 294 4.38 8.54 7.28
CA THR A 294 3.04 8.64 7.88
C THR A 294 2.15 7.43 7.61
N PHE A 295 2.38 6.71 6.51
CA PHE A 295 1.64 5.47 6.20
C PHE A 295 1.96 4.34 7.19
N PHE A 296 3.21 4.23 7.66
CA PHE A 296 3.61 3.19 8.61
C PHE A 296 3.39 3.63 10.06
N MET A 297 3.80 4.85 10.39
CA MET A 297 3.70 5.38 11.75
C MET A 297 3.75 6.89 11.70
N THR A 298 2.81 7.55 12.36
CA THR A 298 2.89 9.00 12.56
C THR A 298 3.80 9.27 13.78
N PRO A 299 4.89 10.04 13.63
CA PRO A 299 5.75 10.36 14.77
C PRO A 299 4.98 11.18 15.80
N GLY A 300 5.20 10.94 17.09
CA GLY A 300 4.65 11.76 18.17
C GLY A 300 5.07 13.23 18.04
N TYR A 301 4.21 14.17 18.48
CA TYR A 301 4.47 15.61 18.33
C TYR A 301 5.77 16.08 19.01
N GLY A 302 6.13 15.48 20.15
CA GLY A 302 7.37 15.76 20.87
C GLY A 302 8.60 15.01 20.33
N SER A 303 8.42 14.14 19.34
CA SER A 303 9.50 13.35 18.75
C SER A 303 10.16 14.08 17.57
N TRP A 304 11.09 13.41 16.89
CA TRP A 304 11.75 13.94 15.70
C TRP A 304 11.15 13.37 14.42
N ASP A 305 11.35 14.07 13.30
CA ASP A 305 10.88 13.61 12.00
C ASP A 305 11.94 12.75 11.28
N PRO A 306 11.65 11.46 11.01
CA PRO A 306 12.57 10.57 10.30
C PRO A 306 12.55 10.68 8.78
N THR A 307 11.76 11.58 8.19
CA THR A 307 11.54 11.70 6.74
C THR A 307 12.84 11.84 5.94
N TRP A 308 13.80 12.65 6.41
CA TRP A 308 15.09 12.80 5.73
C TRP A 308 15.91 11.50 5.72
N ILE A 309 15.90 10.76 6.83
CA ILE A 309 16.64 9.50 6.92
C ILE A 309 15.98 8.47 6.05
N MET A 310 14.65 8.32 6.15
CA MET A 310 13.86 7.48 5.26
C MET A 310 14.17 7.79 3.79
N TYR A 311 14.17 9.06 3.38
CA TYR A 311 14.48 9.47 2.02
C TYR A 311 15.85 8.95 1.54
N LEU A 312 16.90 9.12 2.36
CA LEU A 312 18.25 8.71 2.04
C LEU A 312 18.43 7.18 2.07
N SER A 313 18.05 6.55 3.20
CA SER A 313 18.25 5.13 3.44
C SER A 313 17.39 4.26 2.53
N PHE A 314 16.14 4.63 2.29
CA PHE A 314 15.26 3.91 1.35
C PHE A 314 15.85 3.91 -0.06
N SER A 315 16.30 5.06 -0.54
CA SER A 315 16.92 5.19 -1.87
C SER A 315 18.21 4.38 -1.96
N LEU A 316 19.03 4.37 -0.90
CA LEU A 316 20.24 3.58 -0.82
C LEU A 316 19.95 2.06 -0.81
N PHE A 317 19.01 1.61 0.01
CA PHE A 317 18.63 0.20 0.11
C PHE A 317 18.00 -0.33 -1.17
N PHE A 318 17.16 0.49 -1.81
CA PHE A 318 16.59 0.19 -3.12
C PHE A 318 17.70 0.02 -4.17
N ALA A 319 18.64 0.96 -4.22
CA ALA A 319 19.79 0.89 -5.12
C ALA A 319 20.65 -0.35 -4.85
N MET A 320 20.85 -0.71 -3.59
CA MET A 320 21.59 -1.91 -3.18
C MET A 320 20.94 -3.21 -3.61
N ILE A 321 19.61 -3.29 -3.54
CA ILE A 321 18.84 -4.46 -3.98
C ILE A 321 18.80 -4.54 -5.50
N MET A 322 18.67 -3.41 -6.19
CA MET A 322 18.70 -3.39 -7.66
C MET A 322 20.08 -3.76 -8.20
N ALA A 323 21.14 -3.20 -7.60
CA ALA A 323 22.54 -3.46 -7.90
C ALA A 323 22.96 -3.38 -9.39
N ASP A 324 22.18 -2.71 -10.25
CA ASP A 324 22.41 -2.66 -11.70
C ASP A 324 22.11 -1.28 -12.30
N ALA A 325 23.08 -0.73 -13.04
CA ALA A 325 22.97 0.60 -13.65
C ALA A 325 22.04 0.61 -14.87
N GLY A 326 21.99 -0.49 -15.63
CA GLY A 326 21.10 -0.65 -16.78
C GLY A 326 19.64 -0.59 -16.35
N TYR A 327 19.29 -1.29 -15.27
CA TYR A 327 17.96 -1.19 -14.67
C TYR A 327 17.66 0.21 -14.12
N GLY A 328 18.64 0.89 -13.52
CA GLY A 328 18.51 2.29 -13.12
C GLY A 328 18.14 3.23 -14.29
N VAL A 329 18.77 3.05 -15.45
CA VAL A 329 18.45 3.82 -16.67
C VAL A 329 17.04 3.51 -17.18
N VAL A 330 16.63 2.24 -17.17
CA VAL A 330 15.26 1.84 -17.55
C VAL A 330 14.22 2.47 -16.61
N LEU A 331 14.48 2.47 -15.30
CA LEU A 331 13.64 3.18 -14.32
C LEU A 331 13.57 4.68 -14.59
N GLY A 332 14.70 5.30 -14.96
CA GLY A 332 14.74 6.70 -15.39
C GLY A 332 13.89 6.97 -16.63
N ALA A 333 13.90 6.07 -17.61
CA ALA A 333 13.06 6.17 -18.81
C ALA A 333 11.56 6.02 -18.48
N ILE A 334 11.20 5.09 -17.59
CA ILE A 334 9.82 4.94 -17.09
C ILE A 334 9.39 6.20 -16.35
N LEU A 335 10.25 6.76 -15.49
CA LEU A 335 9.96 8.00 -14.77
C LEU A 335 9.75 9.18 -15.72
N ALA A 336 10.56 9.28 -16.78
CA ALA A 336 10.40 10.31 -17.82
C ALA A 336 9.06 10.14 -18.57
N PHE A 337 8.65 8.90 -18.88
CA PHE A 337 7.39 8.61 -19.56
C PHE A 337 6.16 8.99 -18.70
N VAL A 338 6.17 8.68 -17.40
CA VAL A 338 5.05 8.97 -16.49
C VAL A 338 5.16 10.39 -15.89
N TRP A 339 6.19 11.16 -16.24
CA TRP A 339 6.49 12.45 -15.63
C TRP A 339 5.27 13.37 -15.60
N LYS A 340 4.62 13.61 -16.74
CA LYS A 340 3.44 14.50 -16.84
C LYS A 340 2.29 14.05 -15.94
N ARG A 341 2.00 12.75 -15.90
CA ARG A 341 0.91 12.18 -15.08
C ARG A 341 1.18 12.31 -13.58
N LEU A 342 2.43 12.17 -13.13
CA LEU A 342 2.79 12.42 -11.73
C LEU A 342 2.60 13.88 -11.31
N GLY A 343 2.53 14.83 -12.25
CA GLY A 343 2.39 16.25 -11.93
C GLY A 343 0.98 16.74 -11.72
N SER A 344 -0.02 15.91 -11.98
CA SER A 344 -1.43 16.30 -11.85
C SER A 344 -1.89 16.36 -10.40
N THR A 345 -1.15 15.76 -9.47
CA THR A 345 -1.47 15.74 -8.04
C THR A 345 -0.32 16.26 -7.20
N GLU A 346 -0.64 16.88 -6.06
CA GLU A 346 0.35 17.36 -5.09
C GLU A 346 1.27 16.23 -4.60
N SER A 347 0.69 15.09 -4.22
CA SER A 347 1.45 13.90 -3.79
C SER A 347 2.34 13.34 -4.91
N GLY A 348 1.85 13.35 -6.16
CA GLY A 348 2.64 12.89 -7.30
C GLY A 348 3.85 13.79 -7.56
N ARG A 349 3.70 15.11 -7.38
CA ARG A 349 4.81 16.08 -7.48
C ARG A 349 5.86 15.86 -6.41
N GLN A 350 5.45 15.56 -5.18
CA GLN A 350 6.37 15.23 -4.08
C GLN A 350 7.12 13.91 -4.37
N PHE A 351 6.41 12.91 -4.87
CA PHE A 351 7.00 11.60 -5.23
C PHE A 351 8.06 11.69 -6.34
N ARG A 352 7.95 12.65 -7.28
CA ARG A 352 8.95 12.85 -8.34
C ARG A 352 10.36 13.07 -7.77
N TYR A 353 10.50 13.86 -6.71
CA TYR A 353 11.81 14.15 -6.12
C TYR A 353 12.46 12.89 -5.57
N LEU A 354 11.69 12.08 -4.83
CA LEU A 354 12.13 10.78 -4.33
C LEU A 354 12.49 9.84 -5.49
N ALA A 355 11.66 9.74 -6.52
CA ALA A 355 11.89 8.87 -7.66
C ALA A 355 13.17 9.25 -8.44
N VAL A 356 13.40 10.55 -8.68
CA VAL A 356 14.61 11.04 -9.36
C VAL A 356 15.86 10.70 -8.54
N PHE A 357 15.81 10.94 -7.23
CA PHE A 357 16.94 10.64 -6.36
C PHE A 357 17.21 9.13 -6.27
N MET A 358 16.16 8.30 -6.15
CA MET A 358 16.27 6.85 -6.15
C MET A 358 16.88 6.33 -7.46
N VAL A 359 16.46 6.85 -8.62
CA VAL A 359 17.07 6.52 -9.92
C VAL A 359 18.54 6.92 -9.96
N ALA A 360 18.88 8.13 -9.51
CA ALA A 360 20.26 8.62 -9.49
C ALA A 360 21.17 7.77 -8.59
N VAL A 361 20.71 7.42 -7.39
CA VAL A 361 21.44 6.55 -6.45
C VAL A 361 21.56 5.13 -7.01
N THR A 362 20.53 4.61 -7.69
CA THR A 362 20.56 3.28 -8.33
C THR A 362 21.57 3.23 -9.47
N ILE A 363 21.58 4.23 -10.34
CA ILE A 363 22.58 4.33 -11.41
C ILE A 363 23.98 4.47 -10.80
N GLY A 364 24.16 5.38 -9.84
CA GLY A 364 25.44 5.59 -9.17
C GLY A 364 25.97 4.31 -8.52
N TYR A 365 25.13 3.61 -7.76
CA TYR A 365 25.49 2.36 -7.11
C TYR A 365 25.75 1.23 -8.11
N GLY A 366 24.94 1.09 -9.16
CA GLY A 366 25.16 0.12 -10.22
C GLY A 366 26.48 0.33 -10.96
N VAL A 367 26.88 1.59 -11.18
CA VAL A 367 28.18 1.95 -11.75
C VAL A 367 29.32 1.60 -10.78
N LEU A 368 29.16 1.86 -9.48
CA LEU A 368 30.14 1.52 -8.45
C LEU A 368 30.36 0.00 -8.33
N ILE A 369 29.30 -0.79 -8.51
CA ILE A 369 29.37 -2.25 -8.53
C ILE A 369 29.90 -2.78 -9.87
N GLY A 370 29.66 -2.06 -10.97
CA GLY A 370 30.06 -2.46 -12.31
C GLY A 370 29.11 -3.47 -12.96
N SER A 371 27.80 -3.38 -12.71
CA SER A 371 26.79 -4.22 -13.37
C SER A 371 25.90 -3.42 -14.32
N TYR A 372 25.84 -3.84 -15.58
CA TYR A 372 24.99 -3.28 -16.62
C TYR A 372 24.19 -4.41 -17.29
N PHE A 373 22.91 -4.55 -16.96
CA PHE A 373 22.09 -5.70 -17.37
C PHE A 373 22.76 -7.06 -17.05
N GLY A 374 23.48 -7.15 -15.93
CA GLY A 374 24.25 -8.35 -15.57
C GLY A 374 25.53 -8.58 -16.40
N ILE A 375 26.00 -7.59 -17.15
CA ILE A 375 27.28 -7.61 -17.88
C ILE A 375 28.26 -6.67 -17.18
N SER A 376 29.47 -7.16 -16.92
CA SER A 376 30.56 -6.35 -16.39
C SER A 376 31.25 -5.54 -17.50
N PRO A 377 31.64 -4.28 -17.22
CA PRO A 377 32.33 -3.46 -18.22
C PRO A 377 33.69 -4.07 -18.61
N PRO A 378 34.15 -3.89 -19.86
CA PRO A 378 35.46 -4.39 -20.29
C PRO A 378 36.61 -3.79 -19.47
N GLU A 379 37.62 -4.62 -19.17
CA GLU A 379 38.82 -4.22 -18.42
C GLU A 379 39.51 -3.01 -19.07
N GLY A 380 39.77 -1.96 -18.29
CA GLY A 380 40.46 -0.75 -18.75
C GLY A 380 39.58 0.37 -19.32
N SER A 381 38.26 0.17 -19.43
CA SER A 381 37.30 1.20 -19.84
C SER A 381 37.10 2.29 -18.75
N LEU A 382 36.62 3.49 -19.12
CA LEU A 382 36.32 4.56 -18.14
C LEU A 382 35.35 4.11 -17.03
N PRO A 383 34.30 3.32 -17.32
CA PRO A 383 33.43 2.76 -16.28
C PRO A 383 34.16 1.77 -15.36
N ASP A 384 35.09 0.96 -15.87
CA ASP A 384 35.87 -0.01 -15.08
C ASP A 384 36.80 0.66 -14.03
N ARG A 385 37.22 1.90 -14.26
CA ARG A 385 38.01 2.68 -13.28
C ARG A 385 37.19 3.19 -12.10
N LEU A 386 35.87 3.31 -12.25
CA LEU A 386 34.94 3.76 -11.21
C LEU A 386 34.37 2.60 -10.39
N VAL A 387 34.60 1.36 -10.80
CA VAL A 387 34.17 0.16 -10.09
C VAL A 387 35.00 -0.02 -8.82
N ILE A 388 34.33 -0.27 -7.70
CA ILE A 388 35.00 -0.65 -6.47
C ILE A 388 35.50 -2.09 -6.64
N LYS A 389 36.81 -2.26 -6.71
CA LYS A 389 37.47 -3.57 -6.80
C LYS A 389 37.99 -3.98 -5.41
N SER A 390 37.69 -5.20 -4.99
CA SER A 390 38.20 -5.78 -3.74
C SER A 390 39.04 -7.00 -4.07
N GLY A 391 40.36 -6.91 -3.86
CA GLY A 391 41.30 -7.99 -4.19
C GLY A 391 41.58 -8.18 -5.69
N GLY A 392 41.35 -7.15 -6.52
CA GLY A 392 41.56 -7.19 -7.97
C GLY A 392 40.30 -7.49 -8.79
N GLU A 393 39.23 -7.96 -8.16
CA GLU A 393 37.94 -8.31 -8.77
C GLU A 393 36.83 -7.32 -8.39
N PRO A 394 35.80 -7.12 -9.23
CA PRO A 394 34.60 -6.35 -8.87
C PRO A 394 33.95 -6.89 -7.60
N VAL A 395 33.51 -6.00 -6.70
CA VAL A 395 32.90 -6.38 -5.41
C VAL A 395 31.70 -7.34 -5.55
N ILE A 396 30.99 -7.31 -6.68
CA ILE A 396 29.87 -8.23 -6.97
C ILE A 396 30.27 -9.71 -6.94
N ASN A 397 31.51 -10.02 -7.32
CA ASN A 397 32.03 -11.39 -7.36
C ASN A 397 32.47 -11.86 -5.97
N ASN A 398 32.67 -10.93 -5.03
CA ASN A 398 33.12 -11.22 -3.68
C ASN A 398 31.92 -11.19 -2.70
N ARG A 399 31.31 -12.36 -2.52
CA ARG A 399 30.14 -12.56 -1.62
C ARG A 399 30.42 -12.08 -0.19
N GLU A 400 31.62 -12.34 0.33
CA GLU A 400 31.99 -11.93 1.69
C GLU A 400 32.06 -10.41 1.81
N ALA A 401 32.62 -9.74 0.80
CA ALA A 401 32.71 -8.27 0.78
C ALA A 401 31.34 -7.61 0.70
N MET A 402 30.43 -8.11 -0.14
CA MET A 402 29.07 -7.57 -0.21
C MET A 402 28.27 -7.82 1.09
N MET A 403 28.43 -9.01 1.68
CA MET A 403 27.79 -9.35 2.94
C MET A 403 28.27 -8.42 4.08
N LEU A 404 29.59 -8.19 4.16
CA LEU A 404 30.18 -7.25 5.10
C LEU A 404 29.71 -5.81 4.85
N PHE A 405 29.63 -5.39 3.60
CA PHE A 405 29.16 -4.05 3.23
C PHE A 405 27.70 -3.83 3.67
N ALA A 406 26.81 -4.80 3.41
CA ALA A 406 25.42 -4.76 3.85
C ALA A 406 25.30 -4.75 5.39
N ALA A 407 26.06 -5.60 6.09
CA ALA A 407 26.09 -5.63 7.55
C ALA A 407 26.61 -4.30 8.14
N THR A 408 27.63 -3.71 7.51
CA THR A 408 28.22 -2.43 7.90
C THR A 408 27.17 -1.32 7.81
N ILE A 409 26.49 -1.21 6.67
CA ILE A 409 25.39 -0.24 6.48
C ILE A 409 24.30 -0.45 7.53
N GLY A 410 23.93 -1.70 7.82
CA GLY A 410 22.96 -2.01 8.88
C GLY A 410 23.39 -1.51 10.24
N VAL A 411 24.60 -1.85 10.68
CA VAL A 411 25.14 -1.41 11.98
C VAL A 411 25.19 0.11 12.06
N PHE A 412 25.66 0.79 11.02
CA PHE A 412 25.70 2.26 10.99
C PHE A 412 24.30 2.88 11.01
N HIS A 413 23.33 2.29 10.31
CA HIS A 413 21.95 2.75 10.31
C HIS A 413 21.28 2.60 11.68
N LEU A 414 21.49 1.47 12.37
CA LEU A 414 21.03 1.26 13.76
C LEU A 414 21.75 2.16 14.77
N ALA A 415 23.06 2.37 14.58
CA ALA A 415 23.83 3.29 15.42
C ALA A 415 23.30 4.72 15.25
N LEU A 416 23.02 5.15 14.02
CA LEU A 416 22.43 6.45 13.73
C LEU A 416 21.06 6.63 14.42
N ALA A 417 20.21 5.60 14.39
CA ALA A 417 18.93 5.62 15.11
C ALA A 417 19.10 5.94 16.60
N ASN A 418 20.05 5.26 17.26
CA ASN A 418 20.33 5.44 18.68
C ASN A 418 21.02 6.77 18.99
N VAL A 419 21.90 7.26 18.10
CA VAL A 419 22.51 8.60 18.24
C VAL A 419 21.44 9.69 18.24
N ILE A 420 20.45 9.59 17.35
CA ILE A 420 19.38 10.58 17.21
C ILE A 420 18.51 10.64 18.47
N VAL A 421 18.18 9.49 19.05
CA VAL A 421 17.43 9.42 20.31
C VAL A 421 18.28 9.92 21.49
N ALA A 422 19.57 9.57 21.53
CA ALA A 422 20.49 10.10 22.54
C ALA A 422 20.57 11.64 22.48
N TRP A 423 20.52 12.23 21.27
CA TRP A 423 20.50 13.68 21.08
C TRP A 423 19.19 14.31 21.56
N GLN A 424 18.04 13.69 21.30
CA GLN A 424 16.74 14.18 21.79
C GLN A 424 16.61 14.11 23.31
N LEU A 425 17.24 13.11 23.93
CA LEU A 425 17.16 12.86 25.36
C LEU A 425 18.33 13.50 26.14
N ILE A 426 19.10 14.42 25.55
CA ILE A 426 20.20 15.11 26.25
C ILE A 426 19.69 15.68 27.57
N GLY A 427 20.38 15.34 28.67
CA GLY A 427 20.00 15.72 30.03
C GLY A 427 19.15 14.69 30.79
N LYS A 428 18.62 13.66 30.10
CA LYS A 428 17.92 12.52 30.73
C LYS A 428 18.87 11.33 30.84
N SER A 429 18.75 10.55 31.93
CA SER A 429 19.54 9.32 32.15
C SER A 429 19.45 8.34 30.98
N ARG A 430 18.28 8.28 30.33
CA ARG A 430 18.01 7.38 29.19
C ARG A 430 18.89 7.64 27.97
N ALA A 431 19.42 8.86 27.79
CA ALA A 431 20.37 9.15 26.70
C ALA A 431 21.64 8.29 26.79
N LEU A 432 22.14 8.03 28.02
CA LEU A 432 23.32 7.20 28.23
C LEU A 432 23.08 5.73 27.86
N SER A 433 21.85 5.23 28.00
CA SER A 433 21.49 3.88 27.53
C SER A 433 21.59 3.77 26.00
N HIS A 434 21.10 4.77 25.25
CA HIS A 434 21.24 4.79 23.80
C HIS A 434 22.69 4.97 23.32
N VAL A 435 23.50 5.77 24.03
CA VAL A 435 24.96 5.82 23.79
C VAL A 435 25.59 4.44 24.05
N GLY A 436 25.13 3.72 25.08
CA GLY A 436 25.51 2.34 25.35
C GLY A 436 25.21 1.40 24.17
N TRP A 437 24.03 1.51 23.57
CA TRP A 437 23.67 0.74 22.35
C TRP A 437 24.56 1.09 21.15
N VAL A 438 24.88 2.36 20.94
CA VAL A 438 25.82 2.78 19.87
C VAL A 438 27.20 2.13 20.08
N SER A 439 27.72 2.20 21.31
CA SER A 439 28.99 1.57 21.66
C SER A 439 28.96 0.05 21.50
N ALA A 440 27.85 -0.60 21.87
CA ALA A 440 27.67 -2.03 21.73
C ALA A 440 27.61 -2.47 20.25
N LEU A 441 26.86 -1.75 19.42
CA LEU A 441 26.75 -2.00 17.97
C LEU A 441 28.09 -1.83 17.25
N ILE A 442 28.79 -0.72 17.51
CA ILE A 442 30.12 -0.46 16.92
C ILE A 442 31.15 -1.47 17.43
N GLY A 443 31.12 -1.79 18.73
CA GLY A 443 32.01 -2.79 19.34
C GLY A 443 31.82 -4.17 18.72
N GLY A 444 30.57 -4.60 18.56
CA GLY A 444 30.23 -5.87 17.88
C GLY A 444 30.70 -5.91 16.43
N TRP A 445 30.55 -4.81 15.68
CA TRP A 445 31.04 -4.69 14.31
C TRP A 445 32.57 -4.71 14.20
N MET A 446 33.28 -4.04 15.11
CA MET A 446 34.75 -4.09 15.18
C MET A 446 35.26 -5.51 15.48
N MET A 447 34.58 -6.23 16.37
CA MET A 447 34.88 -7.65 16.64
C MET A 447 34.64 -8.52 15.41
N ALA A 448 33.54 -8.28 14.67
CA ALA A 448 33.25 -8.99 13.43
C ALA A 448 34.36 -8.77 12.39
N LEU A 449 34.82 -7.53 12.20
CA LEU A 449 35.94 -7.22 11.31
C LEU A 449 37.25 -7.90 11.71
N GLY A 450 37.51 -8.05 13.01
CA GLY A 450 38.72 -8.73 13.52
C GLY A 450 38.75 -10.24 13.29
N LYS A 451 37.59 -10.92 13.09
CA LYS A 451 37.53 -12.38 12.91
C LYS A 451 37.39 -12.84 11.46
N ILE A 452 37.15 -11.94 10.52
CA ILE A 452 37.01 -12.31 9.10
C ILE A 452 38.41 -12.66 8.55
N PRO A 453 38.59 -13.85 7.95
CA PRO A 453 39.90 -14.48 7.71
C PRO A 453 40.86 -13.76 6.74
N LYS A 454 40.45 -12.63 6.14
CA LYS A 454 41.31 -11.69 5.40
C LYS A 454 40.69 -10.30 5.51
N PRO A 455 40.96 -9.50 6.55
CA PRO A 455 40.40 -8.16 6.59
C PRO A 455 41.20 -7.34 5.58
N ALA A 456 40.65 -7.18 4.37
CA ALA A 456 41.14 -6.20 3.41
C ALA A 456 41.36 -4.83 4.09
N VAL A 457 40.58 -4.54 5.14
CA VAL A 457 40.73 -3.39 6.05
C VAL A 457 41.99 -3.46 6.90
N ALA A 458 42.35 -4.58 7.54
CA ALA A 458 43.57 -4.69 8.34
C ALA A 458 44.83 -4.69 7.47
N GLN A 459 44.74 -5.28 6.27
CA GLN A 459 45.78 -5.20 5.25
C GLN A 459 45.90 -3.79 4.66
N TRP A 460 44.79 -3.09 4.44
CA TRP A 460 44.77 -1.69 4.04
C TRP A 460 45.32 -0.76 5.14
N LEU A 461 44.96 -1.00 6.40
CA LEU A 461 45.47 -0.25 7.56
C LEU A 461 46.97 -0.50 7.77
N SER A 462 47.43 -1.75 7.67
CA SER A 462 48.86 -2.06 7.79
C SER A 462 49.69 -1.43 6.66
N THR A 463 49.14 -1.33 5.45
CA THR A 463 49.81 -0.71 4.28
C THR A 463 49.76 0.81 4.28
N GLN A 464 48.70 1.45 4.77
CA GLN A 464 48.55 2.92 4.78
C GLN A 464 49.03 3.59 6.07
N VAL A 465 48.74 2.98 7.23
CA VAL A 465 49.00 3.57 8.56
C VAL A 465 50.25 2.95 9.21
N GLY A 466 50.70 1.79 8.72
CA GLY A 466 51.82 1.03 9.29
C GLY A 466 51.38 0.09 10.42
N GLY A 467 52.22 -0.90 10.74
CA GLY A 467 51.95 -1.94 11.75
C GLY A 467 51.79 -3.35 11.17
N SER A 468 51.80 -4.37 12.03
CA SER A 468 51.57 -5.75 11.59
C SER A 468 50.08 -6.02 11.39
N GLU A 469 49.74 -6.81 10.36
CA GLU A 469 48.35 -7.23 10.10
C GLU A 469 47.72 -7.90 11.33
N ALA A 470 48.49 -8.78 12.00
CA ALA A 470 48.08 -9.42 13.24
C ALA A 470 47.85 -8.42 14.39
N GLY A 471 48.60 -7.32 14.43
CA GLY A 471 48.42 -6.25 15.42
C GLY A 471 47.11 -5.50 15.23
N TRP A 472 46.75 -5.16 13.98
CA TRP A 472 45.48 -4.53 13.65
C TRP A 472 44.29 -5.46 13.90
N VAL A 473 44.40 -6.74 13.55
CA VAL A 473 43.38 -7.76 13.85
C VAL A 473 43.11 -7.85 15.35
N ASN A 474 44.17 -7.98 16.16
CA ASN A 474 44.05 -8.05 17.61
C ASN A 474 43.54 -6.73 18.22
N GLY A 475 43.94 -5.58 17.67
CA GLY A 475 43.48 -4.27 18.10
C GLY A 475 41.98 -4.07 17.86
N LEU A 476 41.48 -4.45 16.68
CA LEU A 476 40.06 -4.41 16.35
C LEU A 476 39.24 -5.33 17.25
N TRP A 477 39.72 -6.55 17.50
CA TRP A 477 39.07 -7.50 18.40
C TRP A 477 39.01 -6.99 19.85
N ASN A 478 40.15 -6.59 20.41
CA ASN A 478 40.25 -6.13 21.80
C ASN A 478 39.51 -4.80 22.00
N GLY A 479 39.66 -3.85 21.08
CA GLY A 479 38.93 -2.59 21.11
C GLY A 479 37.42 -2.81 21.00
N GLY A 480 37.00 -3.72 20.13
CA GLY A 480 35.60 -4.12 19.99
C GLY A 480 35.03 -4.75 21.26
N MET A 481 35.77 -5.64 21.93
CA MET A 481 35.36 -6.22 23.22
C MET A 481 35.20 -5.15 24.31
N VAL A 482 36.12 -4.19 24.40
CA VAL A 482 36.05 -3.10 25.38
C VAL A 482 34.83 -2.22 25.12
N LEU A 483 34.59 -1.83 23.85
CA LEU A 483 33.42 -1.02 23.48
C LEU A 483 32.10 -1.75 23.68
N LEU A 484 32.05 -3.05 23.38
CA LEU A 484 30.88 -3.89 23.66
C LEU A 484 30.61 -3.96 25.17
N GLY A 485 31.63 -4.29 25.96
CA GLY A 485 31.52 -4.39 27.41
C GLY A 485 31.11 -3.07 28.07
N ALA A 486 31.73 -1.96 27.66
CA ALA A 486 31.38 -0.61 28.12
C ALA A 486 29.96 -0.23 27.71
N GLY A 487 29.56 -0.54 26.46
CA GLY A 487 28.22 -0.27 25.95
C GLY A 487 27.13 -1.02 26.72
N LEU A 488 27.33 -2.31 26.94
CA LEU A 488 26.40 -3.14 27.72
C LEU A 488 26.33 -2.72 29.20
N ALA A 489 27.45 -2.29 29.78
CA ALA A 489 27.47 -1.72 31.12
C ALA A 489 26.63 -0.43 31.19
N LEU A 490 26.78 0.48 30.22
CA LEU A 490 25.97 1.70 30.15
C LEU A 490 24.47 1.39 30.01
N VAL A 491 24.10 0.41 29.17
CA VAL A 491 22.71 -0.06 29.05
C VAL A 491 22.21 -0.60 30.40
N LEU A 492 22.99 -1.43 31.08
CA LEU A 492 22.58 -2.03 32.36
C LEU A 492 22.34 -0.99 33.45
N PHE A 493 23.16 0.06 33.55
CA PHE A 493 23.05 1.05 34.63
C PHE A 493 22.07 2.21 34.35
N PHE A 494 21.86 2.55 33.07
CA PHE A 494 21.15 3.78 32.67
C PHE A 494 19.81 3.54 31.93
N THR A 495 19.37 2.28 31.79
CA THR A 495 18.05 1.97 31.19
C THR A 495 16.86 2.29 32.13
N SER A 496 17.04 2.27 33.45
CA SER A 496 15.95 2.54 34.39
C SER A 496 15.69 4.05 34.58
N GLU A 497 14.42 4.46 34.50
CA GLU A 497 13.96 5.85 34.72
C GLU A 497 13.82 6.21 36.21
N ARG A 498 14.13 5.28 37.13
CA ARG A 498 14.03 5.51 38.58
C ARG A 498 15.17 6.40 39.11
N PRO A 499 14.89 7.42 39.95
CA PRO A 499 15.90 8.34 40.44
C PRO A 499 16.99 7.62 41.25
N LEU A 500 18.26 8.03 41.06
CA LEU A 500 19.45 7.48 41.72
C LEU A 500 19.42 7.53 43.27
N PHE A 501 18.61 8.44 43.83
CA PHE A 501 18.49 8.67 45.27
C PHE A 501 17.03 8.57 45.76
N SER A 502 16.33 7.49 45.39
CA SER A 502 15.00 7.20 45.94
C SER A 502 15.12 6.57 47.34
N LYS A 503 14.40 7.09 48.35
CA LYS A 503 14.43 6.59 49.75
C LYS A 503 13.79 5.21 49.95
N ARG A 504 13.36 4.53 48.87
CA ARG A 504 12.63 3.25 48.92
C ARG A 504 13.55 2.09 48.52
N PRO A 505 13.79 1.09 49.40
CA PRO A 505 14.70 -0.03 49.11
C PRO A 505 14.25 -0.92 47.93
N ILE A 506 12.95 -0.90 47.60
CA ILE A 506 12.39 -1.61 46.43
C ILE A 506 12.92 -1.05 45.09
N ASP A 507 13.21 0.24 45.00
CA ASP A 507 13.73 0.85 43.77
C ASP A 507 15.19 0.43 43.49
N TRP A 508 15.94 0.10 44.54
CA TRP A 508 17.31 -0.38 44.43
C TRP A 508 17.38 -1.83 43.92
N LEU A 509 16.37 -2.65 44.27
CA LEU A 509 16.26 -4.04 43.80
C LEU A 509 15.68 -4.13 42.38
N MET A 510 14.73 -3.26 42.03
CA MET A 510 14.08 -3.29 40.71
C MET A 510 14.93 -2.66 39.60
N ARG A 511 15.88 -1.78 39.94
CA ARG A 511 16.78 -1.15 38.96
C ARG A 511 17.69 -2.13 38.21
N PRO A 512 18.38 -3.10 38.85
CA PRO A 512 19.13 -4.13 38.11
C PRO A 512 18.20 -5.05 37.30
N VAL A 513 16.94 -5.24 37.71
CA VAL A 513 15.93 -5.97 36.92
C VAL A 513 15.56 -5.20 35.65
N ASP A 514 15.30 -3.89 35.76
CA ASP A 514 15.05 -3.01 34.60
C ASP A 514 16.28 -2.98 33.66
N GLY A 515 17.50 -2.96 34.22
CA GLY A 515 18.75 -3.05 33.47
C GLY A 515 18.96 -4.39 32.76
N LEU A 516 18.63 -5.50 33.43
CA LEU A 516 18.61 -6.84 32.84
C LEU A 516 17.56 -6.97 31.74
N MET A 517 16.37 -6.40 31.92
CA MET A 517 15.36 -6.30 30.87
C MET A 517 15.88 -5.49 29.69
N GLY A 518 16.57 -4.38 29.92
CA GLY A 518 17.26 -3.62 28.88
C GLY A 518 18.22 -4.48 28.06
N LEU A 519 19.02 -5.32 28.72
CA LEU A 519 19.95 -6.24 28.04
C LEU A 519 19.25 -7.31 27.19
N THR A 520 17.97 -7.64 27.44
CA THR A 520 17.24 -8.59 26.57
C THR A 520 17.10 -8.08 25.13
N ASN A 521 17.18 -6.76 24.93
CA ASN A 521 17.19 -6.14 23.60
C ASN A 521 18.48 -6.44 22.81
N ILE A 522 19.51 -7.08 23.38
CA ILE A 522 20.71 -7.46 22.64
C ILE A 522 20.40 -8.47 21.54
N THR A 523 19.48 -9.40 21.81
CA THR A 523 19.00 -10.39 20.84
C THR A 523 18.28 -9.69 19.69
N LYS A 524 17.47 -8.66 20.01
CA LYS A 524 16.81 -7.82 19.01
C LYS A 524 17.82 -7.04 18.17
N ALA A 525 18.78 -6.34 18.80
CA ALA A 525 19.82 -5.58 18.10
C ALA A 525 20.64 -6.46 17.16
N PHE A 526 20.98 -7.68 17.58
CA PHE A 526 21.67 -8.65 16.75
C PHE A 526 20.80 -9.13 15.58
N GLY A 527 19.53 -9.47 15.83
CA GLY A 527 18.57 -9.87 14.80
C GLY A 527 18.32 -8.76 13.76
N ASP A 528 18.15 -7.53 14.21
CA ASP A 528 17.94 -6.36 13.37
C ASP A 528 19.18 -6.06 12.52
N ALA A 529 20.39 -6.13 13.09
CA ALA A 529 21.64 -5.98 12.33
C ALA A 529 21.82 -7.07 11.26
N LEU A 530 21.52 -8.33 11.58
CA LEU A 530 21.57 -9.43 10.62
C LEU A 530 20.50 -9.34 9.54
N SER A 531 19.37 -8.68 9.81
CA SER A 531 18.30 -8.47 8.82
C SER A 531 18.79 -7.72 7.57
N TYR A 532 19.80 -6.85 7.71
CA TYR A 532 20.39 -6.11 6.59
C TYR A 532 21.15 -7.00 5.61
N LEU A 533 21.52 -8.23 6.00
CA LEU A 533 22.07 -9.22 5.06
C LEU A 533 21.11 -9.54 3.92
N ARG A 534 19.81 -9.26 4.09
CA ARG A 534 18.82 -9.38 3.02
C ARG A 534 19.12 -8.46 1.83
N LEU A 535 19.64 -7.25 2.07
CA LEU A 535 20.03 -6.32 1.00
C LEU A 535 21.04 -6.98 0.06
N PHE A 536 22.04 -7.63 0.65
CA PHE A 536 23.03 -8.41 -0.08
C PHE A 536 22.41 -9.62 -0.79
N ALA A 537 21.62 -10.43 -0.07
CA ALA A 537 21.06 -11.67 -0.63
C ALA A 537 20.18 -11.39 -1.86
N LEU A 538 19.35 -10.35 -1.82
CA LEU A 538 18.46 -10.02 -2.92
C LEU A 538 19.20 -9.34 -4.09
N GLY A 539 20.16 -8.45 -3.79
CA GLY A 539 21.01 -7.85 -4.83
C GLY A 539 21.85 -8.89 -5.58
N LEU A 540 22.45 -9.83 -4.85
CA LEU A 540 23.18 -10.95 -5.46
C LEU A 540 22.25 -11.84 -6.28
N ALA A 541 21.05 -12.17 -5.77
CA ALA A 541 20.08 -12.96 -6.51
C ALA A 541 19.67 -12.28 -7.83
N SER A 542 19.40 -10.98 -7.81
CA SER A 542 19.05 -10.23 -9.02
C SER A 542 20.20 -10.19 -10.03
N ALA A 543 21.43 -9.99 -9.58
CA ALA A 543 22.62 -10.04 -10.44
C ALA A 543 22.81 -11.42 -11.08
N GLN A 544 22.66 -12.50 -10.30
CA GLN A 544 22.79 -13.86 -10.80
C GLN A 544 21.67 -14.24 -11.78
N LEU A 545 20.44 -13.80 -11.53
CA LEU A 545 19.34 -13.97 -12.48
C LEU A 545 19.64 -13.27 -13.81
N ALA A 546 20.17 -12.05 -13.78
CA ALA A 546 20.55 -11.34 -15.00
C ALA A 546 21.62 -12.10 -15.79
N ILE A 547 22.65 -12.63 -15.13
CA ILE A 547 23.69 -13.46 -15.77
C ILE A 547 23.08 -14.73 -16.39
N ILE A 548 22.20 -15.42 -15.67
CA ILE A 548 21.53 -16.63 -16.17
C ILE A 548 20.64 -16.30 -17.39
N PHE A 549 19.88 -15.21 -17.35
CA PHE A 549 19.05 -14.81 -18.51
C PHE A 549 19.89 -14.43 -19.72
N ASN A 550 21.04 -13.77 -19.52
CA ASN A 550 22.00 -13.49 -20.59
C ASN A 550 22.54 -14.78 -21.20
N GLN A 551 22.92 -15.76 -20.38
CA GLN A 551 23.40 -17.07 -20.84
C GLN A 551 22.31 -17.83 -21.61
N LEU A 552 21.09 -17.90 -21.08
CA LEU A 552 19.96 -18.55 -21.76
C LEU A 552 19.63 -17.87 -23.09
N ALA A 553 19.69 -16.54 -23.16
CA ALA A 553 19.48 -15.79 -24.39
C ALA A 553 20.60 -16.03 -25.40
N SER A 554 21.87 -16.06 -24.97
CA SER A 554 23.00 -16.36 -25.85
C SER A 554 22.93 -17.79 -26.39
N ASP A 555 22.61 -18.76 -25.54
CA ASP A 555 22.53 -20.17 -25.92
C ASP A 555 21.38 -20.41 -26.92
N ALA A 556 20.21 -19.79 -26.67
CA ALA A 556 19.08 -19.83 -27.59
C ALA A 556 19.42 -19.17 -28.95
N SER A 557 20.22 -18.10 -28.95
CA SER A 557 20.61 -17.38 -30.17
C SER A 557 21.49 -18.19 -31.12
N GLN A 558 22.18 -19.22 -30.62
CA GLN A 558 23.05 -20.11 -31.42
C GLN A 558 22.25 -21.13 -32.26
N ILE A 559 20.95 -21.28 -32.01
CA ILE A 559 20.07 -22.17 -32.79
C ILE A 559 19.82 -21.57 -34.18
N ARG A 560 20.19 -22.32 -35.24
CA ARG A 560 20.08 -21.85 -36.63
C ARG A 560 18.62 -21.56 -37.00
N GLY A 561 18.36 -20.34 -37.51
CA GLY A 561 17.02 -19.89 -37.93
C GLY A 561 16.29 -19.09 -36.85
N VAL A 562 15.41 -19.76 -36.08
CA VAL A 562 14.52 -19.10 -35.11
C VAL A 562 15.25 -18.67 -33.81
N GLY A 563 16.52 -19.06 -33.63
CA GLY A 563 17.28 -18.81 -32.42
C GLY A 563 17.43 -17.33 -32.06
N LEU A 564 17.60 -16.43 -33.04
CA LEU A 564 17.72 -14.99 -32.77
C LEU A 564 16.42 -14.42 -32.16
N LEU A 565 15.26 -14.83 -32.69
CA LEU A 565 13.96 -14.38 -32.19
C LEU A 565 13.68 -14.95 -30.79
N LEU A 566 14.02 -16.23 -30.57
CA LEU A 566 13.89 -16.87 -29.27
C LEU A 566 14.82 -16.24 -28.22
N GLY A 567 16.07 -15.97 -28.57
CA GLY A 567 17.04 -15.29 -27.71
C GLY A 567 16.60 -13.88 -27.34
N LEU A 568 16.09 -13.09 -28.29
CA LEU A 568 15.53 -11.76 -28.03
C LEU A 568 14.33 -11.82 -27.08
N LEU A 569 13.43 -12.79 -27.27
CA LEU A 569 12.28 -12.99 -26.40
C LEU A 569 12.71 -13.34 -24.97
N ILE A 570 13.66 -14.27 -24.81
CA ILE A 570 14.20 -14.67 -23.50
C ILE A 570 14.88 -13.49 -22.82
N PHE A 571 15.67 -12.71 -23.55
CA PHE A 571 16.32 -11.51 -23.04
C PHE A 571 15.29 -10.49 -22.52
N LEU A 572 14.29 -10.15 -23.35
CA LEU A 572 13.28 -9.16 -22.98
C LEU A 572 12.45 -9.62 -21.78
N VAL A 573 11.95 -10.86 -21.79
CA VAL A 573 11.11 -11.41 -20.72
C VAL A 573 11.93 -11.59 -19.44
N GLY A 574 13.15 -12.13 -19.54
CA GLY A 574 14.04 -12.36 -18.40
C GLY A 574 14.43 -11.08 -17.69
N HIS A 575 14.88 -10.05 -18.42
CA HIS A 575 15.22 -8.77 -17.81
C HIS A 575 14.00 -8.01 -17.30
N THR A 576 12.84 -8.11 -17.95
CA THR A 576 11.59 -7.51 -17.44
C THR A 576 11.18 -8.17 -16.12
N LEU A 577 11.25 -9.51 -16.04
CA LEU A 577 10.93 -10.25 -14.83
C LEU A 577 11.91 -9.90 -13.70
N ASN A 578 13.21 -9.87 -13.98
CA ASN A 578 14.21 -9.50 -12.97
C ASN A 578 14.03 -8.06 -12.48
N LEU A 579 13.72 -7.12 -13.39
CA LEU A 579 13.41 -5.73 -13.04
C LEU A 579 12.20 -5.66 -12.11
N VAL A 580 11.11 -6.35 -12.43
CA VAL A 580 9.90 -6.39 -11.60
C VAL A 580 10.20 -6.97 -10.21
N LEU A 581 10.91 -8.10 -10.14
CA LEU A 581 11.27 -8.73 -8.87
C LEU A 581 12.12 -7.81 -8.01
N ALA A 582 13.07 -7.11 -8.60
CA ALA A 582 13.98 -6.26 -7.85
C ALA A 582 13.37 -4.89 -7.51
N ILE A 583 12.39 -4.38 -8.28
CA ILE A 583 11.54 -3.25 -7.83
C ILE A 583 10.70 -3.68 -6.62
N VAL A 584 9.97 -4.80 -6.70
CA VAL A 584 9.10 -5.28 -5.62
C VAL A 584 9.92 -5.56 -4.36
N GLY A 585 11.03 -6.28 -4.51
CA GLY A 585 11.92 -6.57 -3.40
C GLY A 585 12.59 -5.31 -2.83
N GLY A 586 12.97 -4.36 -3.68
CA GLY A 586 13.52 -3.06 -3.29
C GLY A 586 12.56 -2.26 -2.41
N VAL A 587 11.30 -2.13 -2.85
CA VAL A 587 10.26 -1.42 -2.10
C VAL A 587 9.92 -2.15 -0.80
N VAL A 588 9.59 -3.44 -0.85
CA VAL A 588 9.13 -4.19 0.33
C VAL A 588 10.22 -4.30 1.40
N HIS A 589 11.45 -4.65 1.01
CA HIS A 589 12.53 -4.81 1.98
C HIS A 589 13.16 -3.48 2.39
N GLY A 590 13.22 -2.49 1.49
CA GLY A 590 13.65 -1.13 1.84
C GLY A 590 12.70 -0.48 2.86
N LEU A 591 11.38 -0.66 2.70
CA LEU A 591 10.40 -0.20 3.69
C LEU A 591 10.53 -0.97 5.00
N ARG A 592 10.68 -2.31 4.95
CA ARG A 592 10.87 -3.12 6.16
C ARG A 592 12.02 -2.59 7.02
N LEU A 593 13.22 -2.47 6.43
CA LEU A 593 14.44 -2.01 7.11
C LEU A 593 14.28 -0.64 7.78
N ASN A 594 13.49 0.25 7.18
CA ASN A 594 13.23 1.55 7.78
C ASN A 594 12.12 1.53 8.85
N CYS A 595 11.03 0.80 8.62
CA CYS A 595 9.86 0.85 9.49
C CYS A 595 9.95 -0.11 10.68
N ILE A 596 10.52 -1.30 10.48
CA ILE A 596 10.66 -2.30 11.54
C ILE A 596 12.00 -2.14 12.24
N GLU A 597 13.11 -2.07 11.50
CA GLU A 597 14.44 -2.01 12.12
C GLU A 597 14.84 -0.59 12.54
N PHE A 598 14.57 0.47 11.77
CA PHE A 598 15.01 1.83 12.17
C PHE A 598 14.02 2.54 13.09
N PHE A 599 12.73 2.61 12.75
CA PHE A 599 11.73 3.29 13.60
C PHE A 599 11.59 2.65 14.98
N SER A 600 11.68 1.33 15.08
CA SER A 600 11.58 0.65 16.37
C SER A 600 12.71 1.01 17.36
N TRP A 601 13.82 1.56 16.87
CA TRP A 601 14.91 2.08 17.71
C TRP A 601 14.89 3.60 17.85
N SER A 602 14.26 4.31 16.92
CA SER A 602 14.34 5.78 16.84
C SER A 602 13.08 6.54 17.25
N LEU A 603 11.90 5.94 17.12
CA LEU A 603 10.62 6.54 17.50
C LEU A 603 10.16 5.91 18.81
N THR A 604 9.95 6.75 19.83
CA THR A 604 9.51 6.32 21.16
C THR A 604 8.00 6.36 21.33
N GLU A 605 7.31 7.19 20.56
CA GLU A 605 5.88 7.49 20.71
C GLU A 605 5.19 7.56 19.35
N GLU A 606 4.02 6.95 19.26
CA GLU A 606 3.11 7.09 18.12
C GLU A 606 2.23 8.32 18.33
N GLY A 607 2.17 9.18 17.31
CA GLY A 607 1.32 10.36 17.29
C GLY A 607 0.05 10.16 16.47
N GLN A 608 -0.91 11.06 16.65
CA GLN A 608 -2.07 11.14 15.78
C GLN A 608 -1.80 12.06 14.59
N PRO A 609 -2.17 11.69 13.35
CA PRO A 609 -2.00 12.57 12.19
C PRO A 609 -2.91 13.80 12.27
N PHE A 610 -2.39 14.94 11.81
CA PHE A 610 -3.16 16.16 11.71
C PHE A 610 -4.18 16.09 10.56
N HIS A 611 -5.46 15.99 10.89
CA HIS A 611 -6.56 16.12 9.93
C HIS A 611 -7.08 17.55 9.92
N ALA A 612 -6.79 18.27 8.84
CA ALA A 612 -7.28 19.63 8.65
C ALA A 612 -8.76 19.64 8.26
N PHE A 613 -9.57 20.42 8.98
CA PHE A 613 -10.94 20.77 8.63
C PHE A 613 -10.90 21.85 7.55
N GLY A 614 -10.96 21.42 6.29
CA GLY A 614 -10.81 22.30 5.15
C GLY A 614 -11.38 21.74 3.86
N LYS A 615 -11.67 22.61 2.89
CA LYS A 615 -12.06 22.17 1.56
C LYS A 615 -10.89 21.40 0.91
N LYS A 616 -11.06 20.08 0.72
CA LYS A 616 -10.16 19.27 -0.10
C LYS A 616 -10.32 19.73 -1.55
N GLY A 617 -9.29 20.39 -2.07
CA GLY A 617 -9.25 20.98 -3.42
C GLY A 617 -9.01 19.99 -4.54
#